data_AF-A0A6A4NMV0-F1
#
_entry.id   AF-A0A6A4NMV0-F1
#
_cell.length_a   1.000
_cell.length_b   1.000
_cell.length_c   1.000
_cell.angle_alpha   90.00
_cell.angle_beta   90.00
_cell.angle_gamma   90.00
#
_symmetry.space_group_name_H-M   'P 1'
#
loop_
_entity.id
_entity.type
_entity.pdbx_description
1 polymer ?
#
loop_
_entity_poly.entity_id
_entity_poly.type
_entity_poly.pdbx_seq_one_letter_code
_entity_poly.pdbx_strand_id
1 'polypeptide(L)'
;MAKPFLEPSTLKKVTFSYPNNPRSCILMEELFDKDKLETYFGGKNKAGFNYEAYAQKMREDDQKMSKLFIDSGCSSSHSNYLNNDVNESQHSDDNDSEDETSGDEAVCSNLEEDNEIVQG
;
A
#
# COMPACT_ATOMS: atom_id res chain seq x y z
N MET A 1 10.49 11.54 -9.55
CA MET A 1 11.69 11.95 -8.79
C MET A 1 11.61 11.47 -7.33
N ALA A 2 11.74 10.17 -7.05
CA ALA A 2 11.60 9.63 -5.68
C ALA A 2 12.89 9.01 -5.11
N LYS A 3 13.83 8.61 -5.98
CA LYS A 3 15.07 7.92 -5.59
C LYS A 3 15.93 8.65 -4.54
N PRO A 4 16.09 9.99 -4.57
CA PRO A 4 16.91 10.69 -3.59
C PRO A 4 16.39 10.62 -2.16
N PHE A 5 15.11 10.29 -1.97
CA PHE A 5 14.44 10.26 -0.65
C PHE A 5 14.44 8.87 0.00
N LEU A 6 15.03 7.86 -0.65
CA LEU A 6 15.07 6.50 -0.13
C LEU A 6 16.34 6.26 0.69
N GLU A 7 16.17 5.71 1.89
CA GLU A 7 17.27 5.21 2.72
C GLU A 7 18.02 4.07 1.98
N PRO A 8 19.35 3.91 2.14
CA PRO A 8 20.15 2.94 1.36
C PRO A 8 19.67 1.49 1.40
N SER A 9 19.15 0.99 2.51
CA SER A 9 18.59 -0.36 2.63
C SER A 9 17.27 -0.50 1.87
N THR A 10 16.46 0.56 1.83
CA THR A 10 15.20 0.61 1.08
C THR A 10 15.45 0.70 -0.42
N LEU A 11 16.48 1.44 -0.85
CA LEU A 11 16.86 1.55 -2.26
C LEU A 11 17.15 0.18 -2.89
N LYS A 12 17.68 -0.78 -2.12
CA LYS A 12 17.94 -2.15 -2.58
C LYS A 12 16.68 -2.99 -2.78
N LYS A 13 15.55 -2.59 -2.18
CA LYS A 13 14.27 -3.30 -2.25
C LYS A 13 13.35 -2.76 -3.35
N VAL A 14 13.67 -1.58 -3.90
CA VAL A 14 12.82 -0.91 -4.89
C VAL A 14 13.49 -0.95 -6.26
N THR A 15 12.79 -1.51 -7.23
CA THR A 15 13.16 -1.43 -8.65
C THR A 15 12.12 -0.64 -9.41
N PHE A 16 12.59 0.28 -10.25
CA PHE A 16 11.74 1.09 -11.11
C PHE A 16 11.79 0.50 -12.52
N SER A 17 10.68 -0.08 -12.95
CA SER A 17 10.55 -0.71 -14.26
C SER A 17 9.89 0.23 -15.26
N TYR A 18 10.43 0.24 -16.48
CA TYR A 18 9.92 1.05 -17.58
C TYR A 18 9.69 0.16 -18.81
N PRO A 19 8.60 0.35 -19.56
CA PRO A 19 8.27 -0.50 -20.72
C PRO A 19 9.30 -0.40 -21.86
N ASN A 20 9.99 0.74 -21.97
CA ASN A 20 10.97 0.97 -23.03
C ASN A 20 12.36 0.42 -22.70
N ASN A 21 12.54 -0.18 -21.52
CA ASN A 21 13.82 -0.74 -21.09
C ASN A 21 13.76 -2.28 -21.14
N PRO A 22 14.51 -2.94 -22.04
CA PRO A 22 14.52 -4.39 -22.16
C PRO A 22 14.84 -5.12 -20.85
N ARG A 23 15.76 -4.56 -20.04
CA ARG A 23 16.13 -5.15 -18.74
C ARG A 23 14.97 -5.07 -17.74
N SER A 24 14.18 -4.00 -17.78
CA SER A 24 12.98 -3.87 -16.94
C SER A 24 11.89 -4.86 -17.33
N CYS A 25 11.72 -5.11 -18.63
CA CYS A 25 10.77 -6.10 -19.12
C CYS A 25 11.16 -7.51 -18.67
N ILE A 26 12.43 -7.90 -18.83
CA ILE A 26 12.93 -9.20 -18.37
C ILE A 26 12.74 -9.35 -16.86
N LEU A 27 13.12 -8.34 -16.08
CA LEU A 27 12.95 -8.36 -14.63
C LEU A 27 11.48 -8.55 -14.21
N MET A 28 10.54 -7.91 -14.92
CA MET A 28 9.11 -8.07 -14.65
C MET A 28 8.62 -9.51 -14.88
N GLU A 29 9.16 -10.19 -15.90
CA GLU A 29 8.84 -11.59 -16.21
C GLU A 29 9.51 -12.58 -15.26
N GLU A 30 10.68 -12.26 -14.72
CA GLU A 30 11.37 -13.08 -13.73
C GLU A 30 10.74 -13.00 -12.34
N LEU A 31 10.25 -11.82 -11.94
CA LEU A 31 9.70 -11.60 -10.60
C LEU A 31 8.21 -11.97 -10.48
N PHE A 32 7.45 -11.93 -11.58
CA PHE A 32 6.00 -12.11 -11.55
C PHE A 32 5.51 -13.16 -12.54
N ASP A 33 4.54 -13.97 -12.10
CA ASP A 33 3.79 -14.87 -12.96
C ASP A 33 2.78 -14.07 -13.80
N LYS A 34 3.12 -13.85 -15.08
CA LYS A 34 2.29 -13.05 -16.01
C LYS A 34 0.87 -13.60 -16.18
N ASP A 35 0.66 -14.90 -16.01
CA ASP A 35 -0.68 -15.49 -16.21
C ASP A 35 -1.60 -15.21 -15.01
N LYS A 36 -1.03 -14.96 -13.83
CA LYS A 36 -1.77 -14.56 -12.62
C LYS A 36 -1.83 -13.04 -12.43
N LEU A 37 -0.85 -12.31 -12.95
CA LEU A 37 -0.77 -10.86 -12.84
C LEU A 37 -1.80 -10.15 -13.75
N GLU A 38 -2.46 -9.13 -13.22
CA GLU A 38 -3.48 -8.35 -13.93
C GLU A 38 -2.90 -7.52 -15.10
N THR A 39 -3.68 -7.35 -16.16
CA THR A 39 -3.25 -6.64 -17.38
C THR A 39 -2.85 -5.18 -17.13
N TYR A 40 -3.49 -4.48 -16.20
CA TYR A 40 -3.10 -3.10 -15.83
C TYR A 40 -1.68 -2.99 -15.27
N PHE A 41 -1.16 -4.07 -14.70
CA PHE A 41 0.21 -4.15 -14.18
C PHE A 41 1.19 -4.83 -15.16
N GLY A 42 0.78 -5.10 -16.40
CA GLY A 42 1.63 -5.73 -17.42
C GLY A 42 1.56 -7.27 -17.47
N GLY A 43 0.59 -7.87 -16.78
CA GLY A 43 0.28 -9.30 -16.90
C GLY A 43 -0.74 -9.62 -17.99
N LYS A 44 -1.24 -10.86 -18.00
CA LYS A 44 -2.20 -11.38 -18.99
C LYS A 44 -3.57 -11.66 -18.38
N ASN A 45 -3.69 -11.61 -17.06
CA ASN A 45 -4.95 -11.83 -16.38
C ASN A 45 -5.89 -10.64 -16.61
N LYS A 46 -7.04 -10.90 -17.23
CA LYS A 46 -8.07 -9.90 -17.53
C LYS A 46 -9.14 -9.79 -16.44
N ALA A 47 -9.08 -10.65 -15.42
CA ALA A 47 -9.97 -10.55 -14.28
C ALA A 47 -9.65 -9.25 -13.53
N GLY A 48 -10.68 -8.42 -13.33
CA GLY A 48 -10.57 -7.21 -12.53
C GLY A 48 -10.44 -7.51 -11.04
N PHE A 49 -10.14 -6.48 -10.25
CA PHE A 49 -10.18 -6.56 -8.80
C PHE A 49 -11.62 -6.52 -8.26
N ASN A 50 -12.04 -7.58 -7.56
CA ASN A 50 -13.29 -7.61 -6.77
C ASN A 50 -12.95 -7.51 -5.28
N TYR A 51 -13.28 -6.36 -4.68
CA TYR A 51 -12.93 -6.07 -3.29
C TYR A 51 -13.68 -6.96 -2.28
N GLU A 52 -14.95 -7.31 -2.54
CA GLU A 52 -15.76 -8.13 -1.62
C GLU A 52 -15.21 -9.55 -1.55
N ALA A 53 -14.96 -10.15 -2.72
CA ALA A 53 -14.38 -11.48 -2.81
C ALA A 53 -12.98 -11.53 -2.19
N TYR A 54 -12.17 -10.49 -2.40
CA TYR A 54 -10.85 -10.37 -1.78
C TYR A 54 -10.93 -10.24 -0.25
N ALA A 55 -11.81 -9.37 0.26
CA ALA A 55 -11.99 -9.16 1.70
C ALA A 55 -12.51 -10.42 2.40
N GLN A 56 -13.42 -11.16 1.77
CA GLN A 56 -13.86 -12.45 2.27
C GLN A 56 -12.69 -13.45 2.34
N LYS A 57 -11.92 -13.58 1.26
CA LYS A 57 -10.76 -14.48 1.21
C LYS A 57 -9.73 -14.15 2.29
N MET A 58 -9.41 -12.87 2.51
CA MET A 58 -8.46 -12.47 3.55
C MET A 58 -8.93 -12.87 4.95
N ARG A 59 -10.21 -12.65 5.28
CA ARG A 59 -10.76 -13.09 6.58
C ARG A 59 -10.68 -14.60 6.76
N GLU A 60 -11.02 -15.37 5.74
CA GLU A 60 -10.96 -16.83 5.79
C GLU A 60 -9.52 -17.35 5.95
N ASP A 61 -8.57 -16.77 5.22
CA ASP A 61 -7.15 -17.13 5.30
C ASP A 61 -6.56 -16.77 6.68
N ASP A 62 -6.91 -15.62 7.27
CA ASP A 62 -6.48 -15.22 8.61
C ASP A 62 -7.03 -16.17 9.70
N GLN A 63 -8.30 -16.57 9.59
CA GLN A 63 -8.91 -17.56 10.49
C GLN A 63 -8.25 -18.93 10.37
N LYS A 64 -7.93 -19.34 9.14
CA LYS A 64 -7.23 -20.61 8.91
C LYS A 64 -5.82 -20.57 9.49
N MET A 65 -5.11 -19.47 9.29
CA MET A 65 -3.75 -19.29 9.80
C MET A 65 -3.75 -19.29 11.33
N SER A 66 -4.67 -18.55 11.97
CA SER A 66 -4.78 -18.54 13.44
C SER A 66 -5.04 -19.93 14.00
N LYS A 67 -5.93 -20.71 13.38
CA LYS A 67 -6.19 -22.10 13.76
C LYS A 67 -4.94 -22.97 13.63
N LEU A 68 -4.21 -22.88 12.52
CA LEU A 68 -2.96 -23.63 12.32
C LEU A 68 -1.89 -23.29 13.37
N PHE A 69 -1.79 -22.02 13.77
CA PHE A 69 -0.87 -21.59 14.83
C PHE A 69 -1.26 -22.13 16.21
N ILE A 70 -2.56 -22.17 16.53
CA ILE A 70 -3.07 -22.77 17.77
C ILE A 70 -2.79 -24.28 17.79
N ASP A 71 -3.10 -24.98 16.70
CA ASP A 71 -2.92 -26.43 16.58
C ASP A 71 -1.42 -26.83 16.59
N SER A 72 -0.52 -25.94 16.16
CA SER A 72 0.94 -26.15 16.17
C SER A 72 1.59 -25.96 17.54
N GLY A 73 0.86 -25.53 18.57
CA GLY A 73 1.40 -25.32 19.93
C GLY A 73 2.41 -24.17 20.07
N CYS A 74 2.59 -23.35 19.03
CA CYS A 74 3.34 -22.10 19.12
C CYS A 74 2.48 -21.05 19.86
N SER A 75 2.42 -21.15 21.18
CA SER A 75 1.74 -20.17 22.04
C SER A 75 2.59 -18.89 22.11
N SER A 76 2.50 -18.07 21.07
CA SER A 76 2.90 -16.66 21.13
C SER A 76 1.82 -15.92 21.92
N SER A 77 2.23 -15.28 23.02
CA SER A 77 1.37 -14.58 24.00
C SER A 77 0.65 -13.33 23.47
N HIS A 78 0.05 -13.38 22.28
CA HIS A 78 -0.65 -12.26 21.65
C HIS A 78 -2.03 -12.62 21.08
N SER A 79 -2.69 -13.66 21.62
CA SER A 79 -4.00 -14.11 21.11
C SER A 79 -5.20 -13.23 21.51
N ASN A 80 -5.02 -11.99 21.96
CA ASN A 80 -6.15 -11.15 22.40
C ASN A 80 -6.78 -10.30 21.29
N TYR A 81 -6.25 -10.27 20.08
CA TYR A 81 -6.76 -9.41 18.99
C TYR A 81 -7.77 -10.08 18.04
N LEU A 82 -8.10 -11.36 18.23
CA LEU A 82 -8.94 -12.12 17.29
C LEU A 82 -10.40 -12.30 17.72
N ASN A 83 -10.81 -11.83 18.90
CA ASN A 83 -12.19 -11.92 19.37
C ASN A 83 -12.85 -10.54 19.41
N ASN A 84 -13.01 -9.89 18.27
CA ASN A 84 -14.02 -8.83 18.13
C ASN A 84 -15.14 -9.37 17.25
N ASP A 85 -15.96 -10.24 17.84
CA ASP A 85 -17.36 -10.31 17.44
C ASP A 85 -17.98 -8.95 17.74
N VAL A 86 -18.69 -8.41 16.75
CA VAL A 86 -19.37 -7.12 16.80
C VAL A 86 -20.25 -7.04 18.05
N ASN A 87 -19.80 -6.29 19.05
CA ASN A 87 -20.66 -5.75 20.08
C ASN A 87 -20.34 -4.26 20.19
N GLU A 88 -21.09 -3.49 19.42
CA GLU A 88 -21.20 -2.04 19.49
C GLU A 88 -21.76 -1.68 20.87
N SER A 89 -20.88 -1.64 21.87
CA SER A 89 -21.19 -1.09 23.19
C SER A 89 -20.48 0.24 23.30
N GLN A 90 -21.30 1.29 23.31
CA GLN A 90 -20.98 2.68 23.55
C GLN A 90 -19.93 2.81 24.66
N HIS A 91 -18.78 3.40 24.33
CA HIS A 91 -17.84 3.91 25.31
C HIS A 91 -17.83 5.42 25.17
N SER A 92 -18.16 6.10 26.26
CA SER A 92 -18.34 7.54 26.39
C SER A 92 -17.14 8.32 25.86
N ASP A 93 -17.43 9.26 24.97
CA ASP A 93 -16.54 10.34 24.57
C ASP A 93 -16.29 11.27 25.78
N ASP A 94 -15.11 11.17 26.38
CA ASP A 94 -14.61 12.20 27.27
C ASP A 94 -14.02 13.32 26.42
N ASN A 95 -14.83 14.37 26.32
CA ASN A 95 -14.60 15.66 25.72
C ASN A 95 -13.46 16.39 26.44
N ASP A 96 -12.37 16.69 25.74
CA ASP A 96 -11.42 17.73 26.18
C ASP A 96 -11.13 18.65 25.00
N SER A 97 -11.74 19.83 25.07
CA SER A 97 -11.92 20.78 23.98
C SER A 97 -11.21 22.10 24.29
N GLU A 98 -9.98 22.31 23.83
CA GLU A 98 -9.31 23.64 23.73
C GLU A 98 -8.20 23.47 22.67
N ASP A 99 -7.95 24.32 21.66
CA ASP A 99 -8.22 25.73 21.43
C ASP A 99 -8.07 25.98 19.90
N GLU A 100 -8.93 26.81 19.34
CA GLU A 100 -8.95 27.23 17.94
C GLU A 100 -7.97 28.39 17.76
N THR A 101 -6.98 28.25 16.87
CA THR A 101 -6.34 29.43 16.27
C THR A 101 -6.42 29.34 14.75
N SER A 102 -7.33 30.17 14.24
CA SER A 102 -7.64 30.38 12.84
C SER A 102 -6.46 30.96 12.09
N GLY A 103 -6.28 30.49 10.86
CA GLY A 103 -5.42 31.13 9.89
C GLY A 103 -5.73 30.60 8.50
N ASP A 104 -6.81 31.12 7.92
CA ASP A 104 -7.00 31.17 6.47
C ASP A 104 -5.71 31.82 5.87
N GLU A 105 -5.20 31.46 4.69
CA GLU A 105 -5.67 31.93 3.39
C GLU A 105 -5.09 31.03 2.27
N ALA A 106 -5.89 30.79 1.23
CA ALA A 106 -5.43 30.20 -0.02
C ALA A 106 -4.57 31.18 -0.83
N VAL A 107 -3.44 30.72 -1.39
CA VAL A 107 -2.86 31.33 -2.60
C VAL A 107 -2.25 30.25 -3.50
N CYS A 108 -3.02 29.80 -4.50
CA CYS A 108 -2.45 29.21 -5.71
C CYS A 108 -1.61 30.27 -6.42
N SER A 109 -0.29 30.08 -6.46
CA SER A 109 0.58 30.82 -7.38
C SER A 109 0.95 29.90 -8.53
N ASN A 110 0.18 29.98 -9.61
CA ASN A 110 0.72 29.71 -10.95
C ASN A 110 1.63 30.89 -11.29
N LEU A 111 2.89 30.63 -11.61
CA LEU A 111 3.69 31.51 -12.44
C LEU A 111 4.31 30.66 -13.54
N GLU A 112 3.76 30.84 -14.74
CA GLU A 112 4.46 30.62 -16.00
C GLU A 112 5.63 31.60 -16.14
N GLU A 113 6.51 31.28 -17.09
CA GLU A 113 7.56 32.12 -17.69
C GLU A 113 8.81 32.33 -16.79
N ASP A 114 10.04 32.02 -17.24
CA ASP A 114 10.67 32.54 -18.44
C ASP A 114 11.76 31.63 -19.06
N ASN A 115 12.02 31.96 -20.32
CA ASN A 115 12.88 31.33 -21.30
C ASN A 115 14.39 31.65 -21.16
N GLU A 116 15.17 30.98 -22.01
CA GLU A 116 16.46 31.34 -22.62
C GLU A 116 17.81 30.86 -22.05
N ILE A 117 18.41 29.95 -22.84
CA ILE A 117 19.75 29.99 -23.46
C ILE A 117 20.99 29.94 -22.55
N VAL A 118 21.87 28.96 -22.81
CA VAL A 118 23.26 29.17 -23.30
C VAL A 118 23.82 27.84 -23.83
N GLN A 119 24.05 27.81 -25.15
CA GLN A 119 25.00 26.91 -25.82
C GLN A 119 26.42 27.42 -25.59
N GLY A 120 27.35 26.48 -25.42
CA GLY A 120 28.79 26.64 -25.61
C GLY A 120 29.37 25.32 -26.04
#